data_AF-A0A8T4XKR3-F1
#
_entry.id   AF-A0A8T4XKR3-F1
#
_cell.length_a   1.000
_cell.length_b   1.000
_cell.length_c   1.000
_cell.angle_alpha   90.00
_cell.angle_beta   90.00
_cell.angle_gamma   90.00
#
_symmetry.space_group_name_H-M   'P 1'
#
loop_
_entity.id
_entity.type
_entity.pdbx_description
1 polymer ?
#
loop_
_entity_poly.entity_id
_entity_poly.type
_entity_poly.pdbx_seq_one_letter_code
_entity_poly.pdbx_strand_id
1 'polypeptide(L)'
;MGLEEYIAEVARANGWSVELRKRHGSRIQDLILRRGGLILVVQVKDLSSPAGPKAVTQTKRDFDEYVRHLLEEKLGVTIVPVLISKDISEKARKRALSYGIRYYRPSELEKILE
;
A
#
# COMPACT_ATOMS: atom_id res chain seq x y z
N MET A 1 26.36 -0.54 -8.53
CA MET A 1 25.42 -0.03 -7.50
C MET A 1 24.08 0.12 -8.17
N GLY A 2 23.03 -0.52 -7.65
CA GLY A 2 21.69 -0.38 -8.22
C GLY A 2 21.07 0.97 -7.83
N LEU A 3 19.99 1.32 -8.52
CA LEU A 3 19.30 2.60 -8.31
C LEU A 3 18.70 2.69 -6.91
N GLU A 4 18.20 1.58 -6.37
CA GLU A 4 17.65 1.51 -5.02
C GLU A 4 18.73 1.78 -3.96
N GLU A 5 19.92 1.19 -4.12
CA GLU A 5 21.05 1.42 -3.21
C GLU A 5 21.53 2.87 -3.26
N TYR A 6 21.61 3.46 -4.46
CA TYR A 6 21.95 4.88 -4.62
C TYR A 6 20.95 5.78 -3.88
N ILE A 7 19.65 5.56 -4.07
CA ILE A 7 18.61 6.34 -3.38
C ILE A 7 18.72 6.15 -1.86
N ALA A 8 18.98 4.93 -1.39
CA ALA A 8 19.17 4.63 0.02
C ALA A 8 20.36 5.39 0.62
N GLU A 9 21.50 5.45 -0.06
CA GLU A 9 22.68 6.19 0.38
C GLU A 9 22.41 7.69 0.46
N VAL A 10 21.81 8.27 -0.58
CA VAL A 10 21.42 9.70 -0.60
C VAL A 10 20.47 10.01 0.55
N ALA A 11 19.47 9.15 0.80
CA ALA A 11 18.52 9.35 1.90
C ALA A 11 19.22 9.30 3.27
N ARG A 12 20.10 8.31 3.51
CA ARG A 12 20.87 8.21 4.77
C ARG A 12 21.75 9.43 5.00
N ALA A 13 22.46 9.89 3.97
CA ALA A 13 23.30 11.09 4.04
C ALA A 13 22.50 12.36 4.40
N ASN A 14 21.20 12.38 4.11
CA ASN A 14 20.28 13.48 4.43
C ASN A 14 19.44 13.24 5.70
N GLY A 15 19.88 12.32 6.57
CA GLY A 15 19.29 12.08 7.88
C GLY A 15 18.00 11.26 7.88
N TRP A 16 17.76 10.46 6.84
CA TRP A 16 16.62 9.54 6.80
C TRP A 16 17.01 8.16 7.33
N SER A 17 16.12 7.55 8.10
CA SER A 17 16.15 6.10 8.35
C SER A 17 15.63 5.39 7.11
N VAL A 18 16.31 4.31 6.69
CA VAL A 18 16.03 3.60 5.44
C VAL A 18 15.82 2.12 5.70
N GLU A 19 14.68 1.59 5.23
CA GLU A 19 14.43 0.16 5.14
C GLU A 19 14.39 -0.21 3.65
N LEU A 20 15.37 -0.99 3.20
CA LEU A 20 15.55 -1.39 1.80
C LEU A 20 14.98 -2.79 1.58
N ARG A 21 14.17 -2.98 0.53
CA ARG A 21 13.65 -4.27 0.06
C ARG A 21 13.02 -5.12 1.17
N LYS A 22 12.31 -4.46 2.07
CA LYS A 22 11.72 -5.09 3.25
C LYS A 22 10.27 -5.48 3.02
N ARG A 23 9.87 -6.60 3.64
CA ARG A 23 8.49 -7.08 3.62
C ARG A 23 7.68 -6.37 4.71
N HIS A 24 6.53 -5.81 4.31
CA HIS A 24 5.50 -5.31 5.21
C HIS A 24 4.17 -5.92 4.78
N GLY A 25 3.51 -6.63 5.72
CA GLY A 25 2.37 -7.48 5.41
C GLY A 25 2.71 -8.51 4.32
N SER A 26 1.96 -8.47 3.23
CA SER A 26 2.06 -9.41 2.10
C SER A 26 3.07 -9.01 1.02
N ARG A 27 3.62 -7.77 1.06
CA ARG A 27 4.43 -7.21 -0.04
C ARG A 27 5.85 -6.86 0.37
N ILE A 28 6.77 -6.95 -0.58
CA ILE A 28 8.11 -6.38 -0.48
C ILE A 28 8.06 -5.00 -1.10
N GLN A 29 8.51 -3.99 -0.37
CA GLN A 29 8.61 -2.60 -0.83
C GLN A 29 10.07 -2.26 -1.10
N ASP A 30 10.33 -1.46 -2.12
CA ASP A 30 11.70 -1.12 -2.52
C ASP A 30 12.39 -0.29 -1.45
N LEU A 31 11.81 0.85 -1.04
CA LEU A 31 12.30 1.61 0.11
C LEU A 31 11.18 2.19 0.97
N ILE A 32 11.42 2.17 2.27
CA ILE A 32 10.70 2.98 3.24
C ILE A 32 11.67 3.96 3.87
N LEU A 33 11.38 5.25 3.76
CA LEU A 33 12.19 6.32 4.32
C LEU A 33 11.43 6.98 5.47
N ARG A 34 12.06 7.14 6.63
CA ARG A 34 11.46 7.83 7.78
C ARG A 34 12.31 8.99 8.27
N ARG A 35 11.68 10.13 8.57
CA ARG A 35 12.32 11.28 9.23
C ARG A 35 11.30 12.04 10.08
N GLY A 36 11.47 12.00 11.39
CA GLY A 36 10.46 12.52 12.32
C GLY A 36 9.12 11.80 12.13
N GLY A 37 8.03 12.57 11.99
CA GLY A 37 6.69 12.04 11.70
C GLY A 37 6.40 11.76 10.23
N LEU A 38 7.34 12.01 9.32
CA LEU A 38 7.15 11.81 7.88
C LEU A 38 7.69 10.44 7.44
N ILE A 39 6.87 9.71 6.69
CA ILE A 39 7.23 8.44 6.07
C ILE A 39 6.99 8.50 4.56
N LEU A 40 7.99 8.12 3.78
CA LEU A 40 7.89 7.98 2.34
C LEU A 40 7.93 6.50 1.97
N VAL A 41 6.89 6.05 1.27
CA VAL A 41 6.85 4.71 0.65
C VAL A 41 7.29 4.88 -0.79
N VAL A 42 8.51 4.44 -1.10
CA VAL A 42 9.17 4.73 -2.37
C VAL A 42 9.20 3.47 -3.22
N GLN A 43 8.59 3.57 -4.41
CA GLN A 43 8.71 2.59 -5.47
C GLN A 43 9.79 3.05 -6.43
N VAL A 44 10.75 2.18 -6.74
CA VAL A 44 11.77 2.45 -7.75
C VAL A 44 11.39 1.74 -9.03
N LYS A 45 11.65 2.42 -10.15
CA LYS A 45 11.38 1.95 -11.51
C LYS A 45 12.63 2.23 -12.33
N ASP A 46 12.89 1.35 -13.29
CA ASP A 46 13.94 1.57 -14.28
C ASP A 46 13.72 2.91 -15.03
N LEU A 47 14.82 3.61 -15.29
CA LEU A 47 14.87 4.95 -15.90
C LEU A 47 14.83 4.88 -17.43
N SER A 48 14.89 3.68 -18.03
CA SER A 48 14.88 3.47 -19.48
C SER A 48 13.61 3.97 -20.19
N SER A 49 12.51 4.19 -19.45
CA SER A 49 11.25 4.70 -20.00
C SER A 49 10.44 5.50 -18.97
N PRO A 50 9.60 6.46 -19.41
CA PRO A 50 8.70 7.16 -18.51
C PRO A 50 7.79 6.20 -17.72
N ALA A 51 7.52 6.53 -16.47
CA ALA A 51 6.64 5.74 -15.63
C ALA A 51 5.18 5.76 -16.17
N GLY A 52 4.65 4.60 -16.53
CA GLY A 52 3.25 4.45 -16.95
C GLY A 52 2.27 4.32 -15.77
N PRO A 53 0.95 4.30 -16.04
CA PRO A 53 -0.11 4.21 -15.01
C PRO A 53 0.01 3.00 -14.06
N LYS A 54 0.60 1.90 -14.54
CA LYS A 54 0.85 0.71 -13.71
C LYS A 54 1.84 0.99 -12.58
N ALA A 55 2.86 1.84 -12.81
CA ALA A 55 3.81 2.22 -11.77
C ALA A 55 3.08 3.00 -10.66
N VAL A 56 2.25 3.98 -11.03
CA VAL A 56 1.41 4.74 -10.08
C VAL A 56 0.49 3.81 -9.26
N THR A 57 -0.16 2.85 -9.93
CA THR A 57 -1.04 1.88 -9.28
C THR A 57 -0.26 1.00 -8.29
N GLN A 58 0.96 0.59 -8.65
CA GLN A 58 1.81 -0.21 -7.80
C GLN A 58 2.24 0.59 -6.55
N THR A 59 2.73 1.81 -6.73
CA THR A 59 3.08 2.72 -5.62
C THR A 59 1.91 2.93 -4.67
N LYS A 60 0.68 3.14 -5.18
CA LYS A 60 -0.51 3.28 -4.31
C LYS A 60 -0.78 2.02 -3.49
N ARG A 61 -0.66 0.84 -4.11
CA ARG A 61 -0.87 -0.44 -3.40
C ARG A 61 0.18 -0.68 -2.34
N ASP A 62 1.42 -0.30 -2.61
CA ASP A 62 2.53 -0.47 -1.67
C ASP A 62 2.40 0.51 -0.50
N PHE A 63 1.92 1.75 -0.76
CA PHE A 63 1.50 2.68 0.29
C PHE A 63 0.37 2.10 1.16
N ASP A 64 -0.69 1.57 0.54
CA ASP A 64 -1.83 1.00 1.28
C ASP A 64 -1.42 -0.19 2.16
N GLU A 65 -0.53 -1.04 1.65
CA GLU A 65 0.03 -2.16 2.44
C GLU A 65 0.83 -1.65 3.63
N TYR A 66 1.64 -0.60 3.44
CA TYR A 66 2.44 -0.02 4.50
C TYR A 66 1.57 0.61 5.59
N VAL A 67 0.53 1.36 5.19
CA VAL A 67 -0.45 1.92 6.12
C VAL A 67 -1.14 0.81 6.90
N ARG A 68 -1.56 -0.29 6.26
CA ARG A 68 -2.15 -1.43 6.94
C ARG A 68 -1.19 -2.03 7.97
N HIS A 69 0.07 -2.25 7.59
CA HIS A 69 1.10 -2.74 8.52
C HIS A 69 1.28 -1.80 9.72
N LEU A 70 1.28 -0.48 9.53
CA LEU A 70 1.35 0.46 10.66
C LEU A 70 0.12 0.34 11.58
N LEU A 71 -1.08 0.29 11.02
CA LEU A 71 -2.31 0.17 11.80
C LEU A 71 -2.35 -1.15 12.59
N GLU A 72 -2.00 -2.25 11.94
CA GLU A 72 -2.05 -3.59 12.55
C GLU A 72 -0.92 -3.78 13.57
N GLU A 73 0.34 -3.51 13.21
CA GLU A 73 1.47 -3.81 14.10
C GLU A 73 1.74 -2.73 15.16
N LYS A 74 1.41 -1.47 14.87
CA LYS A 74 1.66 -0.38 15.84
C LYS A 74 0.43 -0.04 16.67
N LEU A 75 -0.75 -0.07 16.07
CA LEU A 75 -1.99 0.30 16.77
C LEU A 75 -2.84 -0.92 17.16
N GLY A 76 -2.55 -2.11 16.64
CA GLY A 76 -3.38 -3.30 16.89
C GLY A 76 -4.76 -3.21 16.26
N VAL A 77 -4.94 -2.38 15.23
CA VAL A 77 -6.24 -2.09 14.61
C VAL A 77 -6.27 -2.63 13.18
N THR A 78 -7.30 -3.41 12.87
CA THR A 78 -7.60 -3.85 11.51
C THR A 78 -8.67 -2.96 10.92
N ILE A 79 -8.34 -2.21 9.86
CA ILE A 79 -9.31 -1.41 9.10
C ILE A 79 -9.70 -2.15 7.82
N VAL A 80 -10.98 -2.43 7.67
CA VAL A 80 -11.52 -3.13 6.50
C VAL A 80 -12.41 -2.17 5.70
N PRO A 81 -12.08 -1.86 4.44
CA PRO A 81 -12.98 -1.05 3.61
C PRO A 81 -14.18 -1.88 3.17
N VAL A 82 -15.37 -1.32 3.33
CA VAL A 82 -16.64 -1.98 3.04
C VAL A 82 -17.45 -1.14 2.04
N LEU A 83 -17.98 -1.81 1.01
CA LEU A 83 -18.94 -1.24 0.06
C LEU A 83 -20.29 -1.93 0.24
N ILE A 84 -21.33 -1.14 0.51
CA ILE A 84 -22.70 -1.61 0.59
C ILE A 84 -23.48 -1.08 -0.60
N SER A 85 -24.12 -1.97 -1.36
CA SER A 85 -25.01 -1.62 -2.46
C SER A 85 -25.98 -2.77 -2.73
N LYS A 86 -27.11 -2.49 -3.38
CA LYS A 86 -28.08 -3.53 -3.78
C LYS A 86 -27.42 -4.58 -4.67
N ASP A 87 -26.62 -4.12 -5.64
CA ASP A 87 -25.90 -4.93 -6.60
C ASP A 87 -24.50 -4.36 -6.91
N ILE A 88 -23.65 -5.20 -7.51
CA ILE A 88 -22.32 -4.83 -7.98
C ILE A 88 -22.06 -5.46 -9.34
N SER A 89 -21.58 -4.66 -10.29
CA SER A 89 -21.20 -5.17 -11.63
C SER A 89 -19.95 -6.04 -11.56
N GLU A 90 -19.77 -6.94 -12.54
CA GLU A 90 -18.59 -7.82 -12.57
C GLU A 90 -17.27 -7.03 -12.62
N LYS A 91 -17.23 -5.96 -13.41
CA LYS A 91 -16.07 -5.06 -13.49
C LYS A 91 -15.78 -4.39 -12.15
N ALA A 92 -16.81 -3.93 -11.44
CA ALA A 92 -16.65 -3.34 -10.11
C ALA A 92 -16.20 -4.40 -9.09
N ARG A 93 -16.72 -5.63 -9.15
CA ARG A 93 -16.33 -6.74 -8.28
C ARG A 93 -14.84 -7.07 -8.41
N LYS A 94 -14.34 -7.18 -9.65
CA LYS A 94 -12.90 -7.39 -9.92
C LYS A 94 -12.05 -6.27 -9.34
N ARG A 95 -12.51 -5.02 -9.46
CA ARG A 95 -11.81 -3.85 -8.92
C ARG A 95 -11.82 -3.82 -7.39
N ALA A 96 -12.97 -4.08 -6.76
CA ALA A 96 -13.13 -4.16 -5.31
C ALA A 96 -12.17 -5.20 -4.70
N LEU A 97 -12.13 -6.41 -5.28
CA LEU A 97 -11.20 -7.46 -4.87
C LEU A 97 -9.75 -6.98 -4.94
N SER A 98 -9.38 -6.28 -6.02
CA SER A 98 -8.01 -5.77 -6.21
C SER A 98 -7.58 -4.69 -5.20
N TYR A 99 -8.53 -4.09 -4.49
CA TYR A 99 -8.31 -3.10 -3.42
C TYR A 99 -8.63 -3.65 -2.03
N GLY A 100 -8.98 -4.93 -1.90
CA GLY A 100 -9.37 -5.54 -0.62
C GLY A 100 -10.70 -5.03 -0.06
N ILE A 101 -11.58 -4.49 -0.89
CA ILE A 101 -12.90 -3.98 -0.48
C ILE A 101 -13.87 -5.16 -0.34
N ARG A 102 -14.48 -5.29 0.84
CA ARG A 102 -15.56 -6.25 1.06
C ARG A 102 -16.88 -5.65 0.59
N TYR A 103 -17.66 -6.46 -0.15
CA TYR A 103 -18.96 -6.05 -0.66
C TYR A 103 -20.07 -6.78 0.08
N TYR A 104 -21.12 -6.05 0.44
CA TYR A 104 -22.33 -6.61 1.04
C TYR A 104 -23.58 -5.96 0.46
N ARG A 105 -24.67 -6.72 0.42
CA ARG A 105 -26.02 -6.16 0.26
C ARG A 105 -26.49 -5.55 1.59
N PRO A 106 -27.41 -4.58 1.56
CA PRO A 106 -28.01 -4.05 2.79
C PRO A 106 -28.60 -5.13 3.70
N SER A 107 -29.20 -6.18 3.12
CA SER A 107 -29.75 -7.33 3.86
C SER A 107 -28.71 -8.20 4.57
N GLU A 108 -27.42 -7.99 4.29
CA GLU A 108 -26.31 -8.71 4.90
C GLU A 108 -25.60 -7.87 5.97
N LEU A 109 -26.01 -6.60 6.16
CA LEU A 109 -25.36 -5.65 7.06
C LEU A 109 -25.38 -6.11 8.52
N GLU A 110 -26.52 -6.60 8.99
CA GLU A 110 -26.65 -7.06 10.38
C GLU A 110 -25.65 -8.18 10.69
N LYS A 111 -25.49 -9.13 9.76
CA LYS A 111 -24.56 -10.27 9.89
C LYS A 111 -23.08 -9.88 9.98
N ILE A 112 -22.71 -8.67 9.56
CA ILE A 112 -21.31 -8.23 9.59
C ILE A 112 -21.00 -7.30 10.77
N LEU A 113 -22.04 -6.87 11.51
CA LEU A 113 -21.91 -6.02 12.70
C LEU A 113 -22.02 -6.83 14.00
N GLU A 114 -22.37 -8.12 13.91
CA GLU A 114 -22.34 -9.11 14.99
C GLU A 114 -20.94 -9.73 15.13
#